data_AF-A0A5B7B4Q6-F1
#
_entry.id   AF-A0A5B7B4Q6-F1
#
_cell.length_a   1.000
_cell.length_b   1.000
_cell.length_c   1.000
_cell.angle_alpha   90.00
_cell.angle_beta   90.00
_cell.angle_gamma   90.00
#
_symmetry.space_group_name_H-M   'P 1'
#
loop_
_entity.id
_entity.type
_entity.pdbx_description
1 polymer ?
#
loop_
_entity_poly.entity_id
_entity_poly.type
_entity_poly.pdbx_seq_one_letter_code
_entity_poly.pdbx_strand_id
1 'polypeptide(L)'
;MVSDYGCWDRGEMIWDPRLRRDLRDWEIAEVINLLGHLSSLRLVAGHVDALVWKVDHSRGFSVRSFFKELTAKGDCSFPWIAIWKSKAPLKVNFFVWLVAWDAVLTTHKFQRRDFMLANRCYV
;
A
#
# COMPACT_ATOMS: atom_id res chain seq x y z
N MET A 1 10.76 -10.71 -1.35
CA MET A 1 10.28 -11.74 -0.42
C MET A 1 10.94 -11.50 0.94
N VAL A 2 10.40 -11.99 2.07
CA VAL A 2 10.94 -11.70 3.42
C VAL A 2 12.37 -12.22 3.56
N SER A 3 12.62 -13.38 2.95
CA SER A 3 13.93 -14.02 2.78
C SER A 3 15.00 -13.16 2.09
N ASP A 4 14.62 -12.11 1.35
CA ASP A 4 15.59 -11.20 0.70
C ASP A 4 16.23 -10.19 1.67
N TYR A 5 15.70 -10.09 2.90
CA TYR A 5 16.10 -9.09 3.90
C TYR A 5 16.90 -9.67 5.07
N GLY A 6 17.50 -10.84 4.89
CA GLY A 6 18.36 -11.44 5.91
C GLY A 6 18.90 -12.80 5.51
N CYS A 7 19.68 -13.41 6.40
CA CYS A 7 20.25 -14.73 6.23
C CYS A 7 19.97 -15.62 7.44
N TRP A 8 19.94 -16.93 7.22
CA TRP A 8 19.78 -17.90 8.29
C TRP A 8 21.16 -18.25 8.89
N ASP A 9 21.32 -18.08 10.20
CA ASP A 9 22.47 -18.58 10.97
C ASP A 9 21.97 -19.49 12.09
N ARG A 10 22.44 -20.74 12.13
CA ARG A 10 22.08 -21.73 13.17
C ARG A 10 20.57 -21.86 13.49
N GLY A 11 19.71 -21.62 12.50
CA GLY A 11 18.26 -21.71 12.66
C GLY A 11 17.59 -20.42 13.16
N GLU A 12 18.34 -19.33 13.31
CA GLU A 12 17.82 -17.99 13.58
C GLU A 12 17.97 -17.11 12.33
N MET A 13 17.01 -16.20 12.13
CA MET A 13 17.06 -15.22 11.04
C MET A 13 17.85 -13.99 11.50
N ILE A 14 18.97 -13.73 10.83
CA ILE A 14 19.73 -12.49 10.98
C ILE A 14 19.18 -11.49 9.96
N TRP A 15 18.57 -10.42 10.45
CA TRP A 15 17.97 -9.37 9.64
C TRP A 15 19.02 -8.37 9.14
N ASP A 16 19.04 -8.13 7.82
CA ASP A 16 19.86 -7.11 7.16
C ASP A 16 19.03 -6.39 6.08
N PRO A 17 18.09 -5.52 6.49
CA PRO A 17 17.25 -4.79 5.55
C PRO A 17 18.06 -3.71 4.82
N ARG A 18 18.24 -3.89 3.50
CA ARG A 18 18.91 -2.90 2.66
C ARG A 18 18.01 -1.68 2.46
N LEU A 19 18.42 -0.56 3.05
CA LEU A 19 17.72 0.72 2.90
C LEU A 19 18.13 1.42 1.59
N ARG A 20 17.18 2.16 1.00
CA ARG A 20 17.41 2.87 -0.27
C ARG A 20 18.39 4.04 -0.16
N ARG A 21 18.59 4.55 1.06
CA ARG A 21 19.49 5.65 1.40
C ARG A 21 20.09 5.39 2.77
N ASP A 22 21.14 6.15 3.08
CA ASP A 22 21.76 6.14 4.40
C ASP A 22 20.80 6.63 5.49
N LEU A 23 21.02 6.10 6.69
CA LEU A 23 20.29 6.47 7.88
C LEU A 23 20.79 7.80 8.44
N ARG A 24 19.85 8.61 8.89
CA ARG A 24 20.14 9.83 9.65
C ARG A 24 20.16 9.48 11.14
N ASP A 25 20.90 10.24 11.94
CA ASP A 25 21.10 9.94 13.36
C ASP A 25 19.79 9.78 14.15
N TRP A 26 18.76 10.55 13.79
CA TRP A 26 17.46 10.48 14.45
C TRP A 26 16.60 9.27 14.03
N GLU A 27 16.93 8.59 12.93
CA GLU A 27 16.21 7.40 12.45
C GLU A 27 16.78 6.11 13.06
N ILE A 28 17.99 6.17 13.64
CA ILE A 28 18.69 5.02 14.21
C ILE A 28 17.84 4.34 15.29
N ALA A 29 17.23 5.12 16.19
CA ALA A 29 16.41 4.57 17.26
C ALA A 29 15.18 3.81 16.73
N GLU A 30 14.56 4.31 15.66
CA GLU A 30 13.41 3.66 15.01
C GLU A 30 13.83 2.35 14.33
N VAL A 31 14.99 2.33 13.67
CA VAL A 31 15.53 1.12 13.02
C VAL A 31 15.91 0.07 14.06
N ILE A 32 16.53 0.46 15.17
CA ILE A 32 16.84 -0.47 16.26
C ILE A 32 15.55 -1.10 16.81
N ASN A 33 14.51 -0.29 17.01
CA ASN A 33 13.22 -0.79 17.48
C ASN A 33 12.60 -1.77 16.47
N LEU A 34 12.65 -1.43 15.17
CA LEU A 34 12.20 -2.31 14.10
C LEU A 34 12.98 -3.64 14.10
N LEU A 35 14.30 -3.62 14.20
CA LEU A 35 15.12 -4.82 14.24
C LEU A 35 14.82 -5.67 15.47
N GLY A 36 14.57 -5.05 16.62
CA GLY A 36 14.11 -5.74 17.84
C GLY A 36 12.74 -6.40 17.66
N HIS A 37 11.81 -5.74 16.96
CA HIS A 37 10.52 -6.34 16.61
C HIS A 37 10.70 -7.51 15.64
N LEU A 38 11.55 -7.36 14.62
CA LEU A 38 11.81 -8.41 13.64
C LEU A 38 12.48 -9.64 14.26
N SER A 39 13.44 -9.46 15.17
CA SER A 39 14.09 -10.58 15.88
C SER A 39 13.16 -11.31 16.85
N SER A 40 12.11 -10.64 17.34
CA SER A 40 11.08 -11.28 18.17
C SER A 40 10.15 -12.23 17.38
N LEU A 41 10.14 -12.15 16.05
CA LEU A 41 9.30 -12.98 15.20
C LEU A 41 9.89 -14.39 15.09
N ARG A 42 9.03 -15.40 15.32
CA ARG A 42 9.39 -16.80 15.08
C ARG A 42 9.17 -17.16 13.62
N LEU A 43 10.25 -17.15 12.85
CA LEU A 43 10.27 -17.65 11.47
C LEU A 43 10.64 -19.14 11.45
N VAL A 44 10.13 -19.88 10.47
CA VAL A 44 10.44 -21.29 10.28
C VAL A 44 11.43 -21.44 9.13
N ALA A 45 12.63 -21.94 9.42
CA ALA A 45 13.66 -22.18 8.41
C ALA A 45 13.20 -23.21 7.37
N GLY A 46 13.59 -23.02 6.11
CA GLY A 46 13.31 -23.94 5.01
C GLY A 46 11.92 -23.81 4.37
N HIS A 47 11.05 -22.92 4.88
CA HIS A 47 9.82 -22.57 4.20
C HIS A 47 10.03 -21.42 3.21
N VAL A 48 9.54 -21.59 1.98
CA VAL A 48 9.56 -20.55 0.95
C VAL A 48 8.47 -19.51 1.26
N ASP A 49 8.82 -18.24 1.06
CA ASP A 49 7.86 -17.14 1.21
C ASP A 49 6.69 -17.27 0.23
N ALA A 50 5.47 -17.15 0.76
CA ALA A 50 4.26 -17.19 -0.04
C ALA A 50 3.33 -16.04 0.35
N LEU A 51 2.73 -15.41 -0.67
CA LEU A 51 1.62 -14.47 -0.47
C LEU A 51 0.36 -15.27 -0.17
N VAL A 52 -0.17 -15.11 1.05
CA VAL A 52 -1.35 -15.84 1.52
C VAL A 52 -2.52 -14.87 1.70
N TRP A 53 -3.62 -15.16 1.01
CA TRP A 53 -4.87 -14.44 1.18
C TRP A 53 -5.62 -14.98 2.40
N LYS A 54 -5.56 -14.25 3.53
CA LYS A 54 -6.10 -14.71 4.82
C LYS A 54 -7.63 -14.80 4.88
N VAL A 55 -8.33 -14.17 3.94
CA VAL A 55 -9.79 -14.03 3.98
C VAL A 55 -10.49 -15.25 3.40
N ASP A 56 -9.83 -16.00 2.51
CA ASP A 56 -10.40 -17.20 1.90
C ASP A 56 -9.71 -18.47 2.38
N HIS A 57 -10.47 -19.54 2.56
CA HIS A 57 -9.95 -20.83 3.01
C HIS A 57 -8.99 -21.46 2.01
N SER A 58 -9.15 -21.15 0.72
CA SER A 58 -8.24 -21.59 -0.34
C SER A 58 -6.83 -21.00 -0.20
N ARG A 59 -6.62 -20.00 0.67
CA ARG A 59 -5.38 -19.23 0.86
C ARG A 59 -4.89 -18.49 -0.39
N GLY A 60 -5.57 -18.68 -1.52
CA GLY A 60 -5.31 -18.01 -2.79
C GLY A 60 -6.08 -16.70 -2.90
N PHE A 61 -5.46 -15.75 -3.60
CA PHE A 61 -6.15 -14.52 -3.96
C PHE A 61 -7.17 -14.81 -5.07
N SER A 62 -8.37 -14.27 -4.92
CA SER A 62 -9.33 -14.19 -6.02
C SER A 62 -10.02 -12.83 -5.99
N VAL A 63 -10.34 -12.31 -7.17
CA VAL A 63 -11.10 -11.06 -7.30
C VAL A 63 -12.43 -11.17 -6.54
N ARG A 64 -13.08 -12.34 -6.61
CA ARG A 64 -14.34 -12.60 -5.92
C ARG A 64 -14.20 -12.52 -4.39
N SER A 65 -13.18 -13.17 -3.82
CA SER A 65 -12.95 -13.15 -2.36
C SER A 65 -12.55 -11.76 -1.87
N PHE A 66 -11.76 -11.03 -2.66
CA PHE A 66 -11.43 -9.63 -2.40
C PHE A 66 -12.67 -8.73 -2.34
N PHE A 67 -13.51 -8.75 -3.39
CA PHE A 67 -14.72 -7.93 -3.42
C PHE A 67 -15.73 -8.34 -2.35
N LYS A 68 -15.87 -9.64 -2.06
CA LYS A 68 -16.72 -10.11 -0.97
C LYS A 68 -16.32 -9.47 0.36
N GLU A 69 -15.03 -9.49 0.70
CA GLU A 69 -14.52 -8.85 1.92
C GLU A 69 -14.72 -7.34 1.92
N LEU A 70 -14.44 -6.70 0.78
CA LEU A 70 -14.57 -5.26 0.62
C LEU A 70 -16.02 -4.79 0.85
N THR A 71 -17.00 -5.55 0.34
CA THR A 71 -18.43 -5.27 0.55
C THR A 71 -18.92 -5.66 1.94
N ALA A 72 -18.38 -6.73 2.55
CA ALA A 72 -18.77 -7.20 3.88
C ALA A 72 -18.36 -6.24 5.00
N LYS A 73 -17.26 -5.49 4.82
CA LYS A 73 -16.82 -4.47 5.78
C LYS A 73 -17.72 -3.23 5.85
N GLY A 74 -18.80 -3.16 5.06
CA GLY A 74 -19.81 -2.10 5.14
C GLY A 74 -19.34 -0.71 4.69
N ASP A 75 -18.04 -0.53 4.46
CA ASP A 75 -17.43 0.77 4.16
C ASP A 75 -17.43 1.16 2.69
N CYS A 76 -17.95 0.30 1.81
CA CYS A 76 -18.27 0.71 0.44
C CYS A 76 -19.62 1.44 0.39
N SER A 77 -19.77 2.49 1.21
CA SER A 77 -20.76 3.56 0.99
C SER A 77 -20.43 4.41 -0.24
N PHE A 78 -19.42 3.99 -1.03
CA PHE A 78 -19.02 4.63 -2.25
C PHE A 78 -20.21 4.65 -3.24
N PRO A 79 -20.62 5.84 -3.72
CA PRO A 79 -21.84 6.02 -4.51
C PRO A 79 -21.65 5.59 -5.97
N TRP A 80 -21.08 4.39 -6.20
CA TRP A 80 -20.78 3.87 -7.54
C TRP A 80 -22.03 3.85 -8.43
N ILE A 81 -23.21 3.60 -7.85
CA ILE A 81 -24.48 3.60 -8.58
C ILE A 81 -24.77 5.00 -9.11
N ALA A 82 -24.61 6.05 -8.28
CA ALA A 82 -24.86 7.42 -8.70
C ALA A 82 -23.88 7.88 -9.78
N ILE A 83 -22.63 7.41 -9.72
CA ILE A 83 -21.58 7.74 -10.69
C ILE A 83 -21.79 7.02 -12.01
N TRP A 84 -21.96 5.69 -11.99
CA TRP A 84 -21.98 4.87 -13.21
C TRP A 84 -23.36 4.75 -13.86
N LYS A 85 -24.46 4.94 -13.11
CA LYS A 85 -25.83 5.00 -13.70
C LYS A 85 -26.25 6.41 -14.12
N SER A 86 -25.37 7.40 -13.99
CA SER A 86 -25.64 8.75 -14.47
C SER A 86 -25.76 8.76 -16.00
N LYS A 87 -26.59 9.65 -16.56
CA LYS A 87 -26.66 9.90 -18.01
C LYS A 87 -25.49 10.76 -18.53
N ALA A 88 -24.54 11.12 -17.67
CA ALA A 88 -23.42 11.96 -18.06
C ALA A 88 -22.44 11.18 -18.96
N PRO A 89 -21.64 11.88 -19.79
CA PRO A 89 -20.60 11.24 -20.58
C PRO A 89 -19.60 10.48 -19.71
N LEU A 90 -19.04 9.39 -20.24
CA LEU A 90 -18.03 8.54 -19.57
C LEU A 90 -16.87 9.34 -18.97
N LYS A 91 -16.41 10.39 -19.66
CA LYS A 91 -15.35 11.29 -19.17
C LYS A 91 -15.72 11.97 -17.85
N VAL A 92 -16.98 12.38 -17.71
CA VAL A 92 -17.50 13.03 -16.50
C VAL A 92 -17.65 12.00 -15.38
N ASN A 93 -18.21 10.83 -15.66
CA ASN A 93 -18.34 9.76 -14.66
C ASN A 93 -16.97 9.30 -14.13
N PHE A 94 -15.99 9.16 -15.02
CA PHE A 94 -14.62 8.81 -14.63
C PHE A 94 -13.97 9.90 -13.78
N PHE A 95 -14.17 11.18 -14.13
CA PHE A 95 -13.68 12.30 -13.32
C PHE A 95 -14.32 12.32 -11.94
N VAL A 96 -15.65 12.18 -11.84
CA VAL A 96 -16.37 12.13 -10.56
C VAL A 96 -15.94 10.91 -9.73
N TRP A 97 -15.68 9.76 -10.36
CA TRP A 97 -15.09 8.60 -9.69
C TRP A 97 -13.73 8.93 -9.07
N LEU A 98 -12.83 9.57 -9.82
CA LEU A 98 -11.55 10.03 -9.27
C LEU A 98 -11.74 11.03 -8.12
N VAL A 99 -12.71 11.94 -8.21
CA VAL A 99 -12.99 12.92 -7.14
C VAL A 99 -13.45 12.20 -5.88
N ALA A 100 -14.37 11.24 -6.02
CA ALA A 100 -14.91 10.48 -4.90
C ALA A 100 -13.87 9.60 -4.20
N TRP A 101 -12.82 9.17 -4.92
CA TRP A 101 -11.65 8.47 -4.36
C TRP A 101 -10.55 9.41 -3.85
N ASP A 102 -10.76 10.73 -3.93
CA ASP A 102 -9.72 11.72 -3.66
C ASP A 102 -8.43 11.42 -4.45
N ALA A 103 -8.59 10.92 -5.68
CA ALA A 103 -7.52 10.54 -6.60
C ALA A 103 -7.28 11.61 -7.69
N VAL A 104 -8.11 12.66 -7.75
CA VAL A 104 -7.87 13.80 -8.64
C VAL A 104 -6.63 14.55 -8.18
N LEU A 105 -5.74 14.78 -9.15
CA LEU A 105 -4.53 15.56 -8.98
C LEU A 105 -4.88 17.05 -8.87
N THR A 106 -5.28 17.48 -7.68
CA THR A 106 -5.42 18.90 -7.34
C THR A 106 -4.05 19.53 -7.11
N THR A 107 -3.92 20.82 -7.40
CA THR A 107 -2.67 21.60 -7.30
C THR A 107 -1.98 21.45 -5.93
N HIS A 108 -2.77 21.35 -4.86
CA HIS A 108 -2.29 21.12 -3.50
C HIS A 108 -1.60 19.75 -3.30
N LYS A 109 -2.03 18.71 -4.03
CA LYS A 109 -1.42 17.36 -3.98
C LYS A 109 -0.12 17.28 -4.75
N PHE A 110 0.04 18.10 -5.79
CA PHE A 110 1.32 18.22 -6.51
C PHE A 110 2.39 18.91 -5.67
N GLN A 111 2.03 19.99 -4.96
CA GLN A 111 2.96 20.72 -4.10
C GLN A 111 3.49 19.84 -2.95
N ARG A 112 2.64 18.99 -2.35
CA ARG A 112 3.08 18.02 -1.33
C ARG A 112 4.03 16.93 -1.85
N ARG A 113 4.14 16.77 -3.17
CA ARG A 113 5.03 15.81 -3.85
C ARG A 113 6.21 16.50 -4.55
N ASP A 114 6.47 17.77 -4.23
CA ASP A 114 7.60 18.57 -4.74
C ASP A 114 7.61 18.77 -6.27
N PHE A 115 6.44 18.67 -6.91
CA PHE A 115 6.30 19.02 -8.33
C PHE A 115 6.21 20.54 -8.47
N MET A 116 7.21 21.14 -9.12
CA MET A 116 7.20 22.56 -9.49
C MET A 116 6.13 22.81 -10.56
N LEU A 117 5.02 23.43 -10.16
CA LEU A 117 4.04 24.01 -11.09
C LEU A 117 4.40 25.47 -11.35
N ALA A 118 4.58 25.83 -12.62
CA ALA A 118 4.64 27.23 -13.04
C ALA A 118 3.27 27.86 -12.79
N ASN A 119 3.10 28.54 -11.65
CA ASN A 119 1.82 29.07 -11.21
C ASN A 119 1.47 30.45 -11.79
N ARG A 120 2.00 30.79 -12.97
CA ARG A 120 1.76 32.11 -13.58
C ARG A 120 1.71 32.02 -15.10
N CYS A 121 0.49 32.05 -15.64
CA CYS A 121 0.27 32.72 -16.93
C CYS A 121 0.07 34.20 -16.60
N TYR A 122 1.02 35.04 -16.98
CA TYR A 122 0.77 36.48 -17.06
C TYR A 122 0.02 36.74 -18.37
N VAL A 123 -1.11 37.44 -18.28
CA VAL A 123 -1.81 38.03 -19.44
C VAL A 123 -1.37 39.48 -19.54
#